data_AF-A0A928HEI5-F1
#
_entry.id   AF-A0A928HEI5-F1
#
_cell.length_a   1.000
_cell.length_b   1.000
_cell.length_c   1.000
_cell.angle_alpha   90.00
_cell.angle_beta   90.00
_cell.angle_gamma   90.00
#
_symmetry.space_group_name_H-M   'P 1'
#
loop_
_entity.id
_entity.type
_entity.pdbx_description
1 polymer ?
#
loop_
_entity_poly.entity_id
_entity_poly.type
_entity_poly.pdbx_seq_one_letter_code
_entity_poly.pdbx_strand_id
1 'polypeptide(L)'
;MKKGFTLVEMLVVVLIIGILASIAMPAYHRSVEMSRASEAMQMVRSIAKANEIHKMQTGKYTANINNLTVKIGGEDVTYADMKRKQSKYFQYGTRATSSGDTTGVIAIANRLKVDTYYSLRMFEGKQGIYCRQYSARPFNICEDLSSGVKEDIYYLIQ
;
A
#
# COMPACT_ATOMS: atom_id res chain seq x y z
N MET A 1 -32.26 48.41 5.86
CA MET A 1 -32.16 47.40 6.95
C MET A 1 -31.49 46.17 6.39
N LYS A 2 -30.30 45.79 6.89
CA LYS A 2 -29.62 44.55 6.45
C LYS A 2 -30.36 43.37 7.08
N LYS A 3 -30.94 42.48 6.26
CA LYS A 3 -31.48 41.19 6.72
C LYS A 3 -30.32 40.34 7.19
N GLY A 4 -30.20 40.13 8.50
CA GLY A 4 -29.26 39.17 9.07
C GLY A 4 -29.82 37.75 8.98
N PHE A 5 -28.93 36.76 8.85
CA PHE A 5 -29.30 35.35 8.98
C PHE A 5 -29.85 35.06 10.38
N THR A 6 -30.85 34.20 10.46
CA THR A 6 -31.42 33.74 11.72
C THR A 6 -30.57 32.62 12.33
N LEU A 7 -30.57 32.52 13.67
CA LEU A 7 -29.89 31.43 14.37
C LEU A 7 -30.48 30.05 14.00
N VAL A 8 -31.78 30.00 13.71
CA VAL A 8 -32.48 28.77 13.31
C VAL A 8 -32.02 28.31 11.92
N GLU A 9 -31.81 29.23 10.98
CA GLU A 9 -31.26 28.89 9.66
C GLU A 9 -29.87 28.27 9.77
N MET A 10 -29.01 28.80 10.63
CA MET A 10 -27.68 28.23 10.83
C MET A 10 -27.73 26.87 11.54
N LEU A 11 -28.69 26.64 12.44
CA LEU A 11 -28.88 25.35 13.12
C LEU A 11 -29.27 24.22 12.14
N VAL A 12 -30.19 24.48 11.22
CA VAL A 12 -30.61 23.47 10.23
C VAL A 12 -29.47 23.18 9.25
N VAL A 13 -28.70 24.19 8.86
CA VAL A 13 -27.55 24.01 7.95
C VAL A 13 -26.48 23.11 8.57
N VAL A 14 -26.07 23.35 9.82
CA VAL A 14 -25.06 22.50 10.47
C VAL A 14 -25.57 21.09 10.72
N LEU A 15 -26.87 20.91 10.97
CA LEU A 15 -27.49 19.60 11.12
C LEU A 15 -27.41 18.78 9.81
N ILE A 16 -27.77 19.39 8.67
CA ILE A 16 -27.70 18.71 7.37
C ILE A 16 -26.24 18.38 7.01
N ILE A 17 -25.30 19.31 7.21
CA ILE A 17 -23.87 19.07 6.99
C ILE A 17 -23.36 17.93 7.88
N GLY A 18 -23.81 17.85 9.14
CA GLY A 18 -23.46 16.77 10.05
C GLY A 18 -23.89 15.39 9.55
N ILE A 19 -25.11 15.26 9.02
CA ILE A 19 -25.61 14.00 8.45
C ILE A 19 -24.78 13.60 7.23
N LEU A 20 -24.56 14.53 6.29
CA LEU A 20 -23.79 14.26 5.07
C LEU A 20 -22.33 13.89 5.39
N ALA A 21 -21.71 14.57 6.37
CA ALA A 21 -20.35 14.28 6.78
C ALA A 21 -20.20 12.87 7.36
N SER A 22 -21.19 12.38 8.13
CA SER A 22 -21.13 11.04 8.72
C SER A 22 -21.09 9.92 7.67
N ILE A 23 -21.77 10.10 6.54
CA ILE A 23 -21.80 9.14 5.43
C ILE A 23 -20.55 9.29 4.55
N ALA A 24 -20.10 10.53 4.30
CA ALA A 24 -18.98 10.81 3.41
C ALA A 24 -17.61 10.41 3.99
N MET A 25 -17.41 10.56 5.30
CA MET A 25 -16.11 10.31 5.95
C MET A 25 -15.55 8.88 5.75
N PRO A 26 -16.30 7.79 6.00
CA PRO A 26 -15.78 6.44 5.76
C PRO A 26 -15.47 6.16 4.29
N ALA A 27 -16.30 6.67 3.36
CA ALA A 27 -16.08 6.52 1.93
C ALA A 27 -14.82 7.28 1.45
N TYR A 28 -14.60 8.49 1.97
CA TYR A 28 -13.41 9.28 1.69
C TYR A 28 -12.14 8.56 2.16
N HIS A 29 -12.14 8.02 3.39
CA HIS A 29 -11.00 7.26 3.89
C HIS A 29 -10.70 6.01 3.05
N ARG A 30 -11.72 5.29 2.57
CA ARG A 30 -11.56 4.17 1.63
C ARG A 30 -10.91 4.61 0.32
N SER A 31 -11.43 5.66 -0.30
CA SER A 31 -10.90 6.17 -1.57
C SER A 31 -9.43 6.60 -1.46
N VAL A 32 -9.06 7.32 -0.40
CA VAL A 32 -7.67 7.74 -0.16
C VAL A 32 -6.74 6.55 -0.01
N GLU A 33 -7.21 5.48 0.63
CA GLU A 33 -6.41 4.25 0.75
C GLU A 33 -6.22 3.51 -0.55
N MET A 34 -7.22 3.47 -1.42
CA MET A 34 -7.06 2.88 -2.75
C MET A 34 -6.04 3.64 -3.59
N SER A 35 -6.08 4.98 -3.57
CA SER A 35 -5.10 5.79 -4.27
C SER A 35 -3.67 5.49 -3.79
N ARG A 36 -3.49 5.35 -2.48
CA ARG A 36 -2.19 4.99 -1.89
C ARG A 36 -1.76 3.57 -2.22
N ALA A 37 -2.68 2.61 -2.20
CA ALA A 37 -2.37 1.25 -2.59
C ALA A 37 -1.96 1.16 -4.06
N SER A 38 -2.63 1.91 -4.95
CA SER A 38 -2.28 2.01 -6.38
C SER A 38 -0.88 2.61 -6.58
N GLU A 39 -0.53 3.65 -5.83
CA GLU A 39 0.83 4.21 -5.84
C GLU A 39 1.86 3.17 -5.38
N ALA A 40 1.57 2.46 -4.28
CA ALA A 40 2.44 1.41 -3.79
C ALA A 40 2.60 0.24 -4.77
N MET A 41 1.57 -0.11 -5.54
CA MET A 41 1.67 -1.12 -6.60
C MET A 41 2.64 -0.71 -7.71
N GLN A 42 2.57 0.54 -8.15
CA GLN A 42 3.51 1.07 -9.14
C GLN A 42 4.94 1.06 -8.61
N MET A 43 5.11 1.39 -7.33
CA MET A 43 6.42 1.32 -6.66
C MET A 43 6.92 -0.13 -6.57
N VAL A 44 6.07 -1.09 -6.18
CA VAL A 44 6.43 -2.52 -6.12
C VAL A 44 6.88 -3.03 -7.50
N ARG A 45 6.16 -2.69 -8.57
CA ARG A 45 6.56 -3.03 -9.96
C ARG A 45 7.91 -2.42 -10.33
N SER A 46 8.13 -1.16 -9.97
CA SER A 46 9.39 -0.46 -10.23
C SER A 46 10.57 -1.09 -9.49
N ILE A 47 10.37 -1.48 -8.22
CA ILE A 47 11.37 -2.18 -7.41
C ILE A 47 11.65 -3.57 -7.99
N ALA A 48 10.62 -4.32 -8.40
CA ALA A 48 10.79 -5.64 -9.00
C ALA A 48 11.65 -5.56 -10.27
N LYS A 49 11.32 -4.62 -11.16
CA LYS A 49 12.10 -4.36 -12.37
C LYS A 49 13.55 -3.94 -12.06
N ALA A 50 13.75 -3.06 -11.07
CA ALA A 50 15.10 -2.65 -10.66
C ALA A 50 15.91 -3.82 -10.10
N ASN A 51 15.26 -4.74 -9.39
CA ASN A 51 15.87 -5.98 -8.91
C ASN A 51 16.28 -6.92 -10.06
N GLU A 52 15.43 -7.05 -11.09
CA GLU A 52 15.76 -7.83 -12.29
C GLU A 52 16.97 -7.23 -13.01
N ILE A 53 17.02 -5.91 -13.17
CA ILE A 53 18.18 -5.21 -13.74
C ILE A 53 19.43 -5.47 -12.89
N HIS A 54 19.30 -5.39 -11.56
CA HIS A 54 20.42 -5.69 -10.65
C HIS A 54 20.92 -7.13 -10.85
N LYS A 55 20.03 -8.12 -10.96
CA LYS A 55 20.39 -9.52 -11.25
C LYS A 55 21.12 -9.63 -12.60
N MET A 56 20.69 -8.91 -13.63
CA MET A 56 21.37 -8.90 -14.93
C MET A 56 22.80 -8.33 -14.84
N GLN A 57 23.06 -7.43 -13.90
CA GLN A 57 24.37 -6.81 -13.71
C GLN A 57 25.30 -7.60 -12.79
N THR A 58 24.78 -8.16 -11.70
CA THR A 58 25.58 -8.81 -10.64
C THR A 58 25.43 -10.33 -10.60
N GLY A 59 24.53 -10.88 -11.41
CA GLY A 59 24.19 -12.30 -11.43
C GLY A 59 23.24 -12.75 -10.32
N LYS A 60 22.88 -11.88 -9.36
CA LYS A 60 22.06 -12.23 -8.18
C LYS A 60 21.08 -11.14 -7.81
N TYR A 61 19.97 -11.51 -7.18
CA TYR A 61 19.08 -10.53 -6.55
C TYR A 61 19.64 -10.01 -5.23
N THR A 62 19.19 -8.82 -4.84
CA THR A 62 19.56 -8.18 -3.58
C THR A 62 18.38 -8.15 -2.62
N ALA A 63 18.63 -8.51 -1.35
CA ALA A 63 17.72 -8.27 -0.22
C ALA A 63 17.89 -6.85 0.38
N ASN A 64 18.89 -6.10 -0.11
CA ASN A 64 19.14 -4.72 0.26
C ASN A 64 18.58 -3.80 -0.84
N ILE A 65 17.53 -3.05 -0.48
CA ILE A 65 16.84 -2.17 -1.42
C ILE A 65 17.70 -0.98 -1.89
N ASN A 66 18.75 -0.62 -1.15
CA ASN A 66 19.65 0.48 -1.50
C ASN A 66 20.65 0.11 -2.60
N ASN A 67 20.80 -1.18 -2.90
CA ASN A 67 21.60 -1.65 -4.03
C ASN A 67 20.84 -1.56 -5.36
N LEU A 68 19.59 -1.11 -5.34
CA LEU A 68 18.75 -0.95 -6.53
C LEU A 68 18.83 0.47 -7.07
N THR A 69 18.71 0.59 -8.39
CA THR A 69 18.72 1.89 -9.09
C THR A 69 17.42 2.69 -8.87
N VAL A 70 16.39 2.09 -8.25
CA VAL A 70 15.12 2.77 -7.99
C VAL A 70 15.25 3.75 -6.82
N LYS A 71 14.77 4.99 -7.03
CA LYS A 71 14.68 5.99 -5.96
C LYS A 71 13.35 5.83 -5.24
N ILE A 72 13.41 5.46 -3.97
CA ILE A 72 12.25 5.35 -3.10
C ILE A 72 12.41 6.40 -2.00
N GLY A 73 11.42 7.28 -1.86
CA GLY A 73 11.40 8.24 -0.77
C GLY A 73 11.20 7.56 0.59
N GLY A 74 11.82 8.11 1.62
CA GLY A 74 11.69 7.63 2.99
C GLY A 74 13.03 7.32 3.66
N GLU A 75 12.93 6.86 4.89
CA GLU A 75 14.07 6.57 5.75
C GLU A 75 14.56 5.13 5.55
N ASP A 76 15.85 4.91 5.78
CA ASP A 76 16.43 3.57 5.79
C ASP A 76 16.12 2.87 7.11
N VAL A 77 15.45 1.71 7.02
CA VAL A 77 15.17 0.87 8.18
C VAL A 77 15.76 -0.52 7.98
N THR A 78 16.31 -1.08 9.06
CA THR A 78 16.94 -2.41 9.03
C THR A 78 16.01 -3.42 9.68
N TYR A 79 15.72 -4.51 8.97
CA TYR A 79 14.89 -5.60 9.48
C TYR A 79 15.59 -6.93 9.21
N ALA A 80 16.06 -7.61 10.27
CA ALA A 80 16.81 -8.87 10.16
C ALA A 80 17.91 -8.81 9.07
N ASP A 81 18.81 -7.82 9.21
CA ASP A 81 19.93 -7.51 8.30
C ASP A 81 19.57 -7.04 6.88
N MET A 82 18.28 -7.01 6.53
CA MET A 82 17.78 -6.47 5.27
C MET A 82 17.53 -4.97 5.39
N LYS A 83 18.04 -4.18 4.45
CA LYS A 83 17.70 -2.74 4.34
C LYS A 83 16.42 -2.57 3.55
N ARG A 84 15.49 -1.82 4.15
CA ARG A 84 14.17 -1.47 3.62
C ARG A 84 14.03 0.05 3.61
N LYS A 85 13.13 0.56 2.77
CA LYS A 85 12.78 1.99 2.73
C LYS A 85 11.43 2.20 3.38
N GLN A 86 11.38 3.04 4.40
CA GLN A 86 10.15 3.39 5.10
C GLN A 86 9.70 4.78 4.69
N SER A 87 8.63 4.82 3.91
CA SER A 87 7.90 6.05 3.60
C SER A 87 6.85 6.34 4.67
N LYS A 88 6.12 7.46 4.49
CA LYS A 88 5.00 7.86 5.36
C LYS A 88 3.86 6.84 5.43
N TYR A 89 3.61 6.09 4.36
CA TYR A 89 2.43 5.21 4.26
C TYR A 89 2.79 3.72 4.08
N PHE A 90 3.98 3.44 3.57
CA PHE A 90 4.44 2.09 3.29
C PHE A 90 5.91 1.88 3.63
N GLN A 91 6.22 0.65 4.04
CA GLN A 91 7.58 0.14 4.09
C GLN A 91 7.81 -0.78 2.89
N TYR A 92 8.82 -0.47 2.09
CA TYR A 92 9.23 -1.23 0.92
C TYR A 92 10.45 -2.07 1.22
N GLY A 93 10.44 -3.32 0.79
CA GLY A 93 11.55 -4.25 0.98
C GLY A 93 11.66 -5.24 -0.15
N THR A 94 12.83 -5.85 -0.24
CA THR A 94 13.10 -6.96 -1.13
C THR A 94 13.56 -8.15 -0.29
N ARG A 95 13.34 -9.35 -0.80
CA ARG A 95 13.78 -10.59 -0.17
C ARG A 95 14.38 -11.46 -1.24
N ALA A 96 15.66 -11.77 -1.11
CA ALA A 96 16.32 -12.78 -1.93
C ALA A 96 16.43 -14.09 -1.15
N THR A 97 16.37 -15.23 -1.85
CA THR A 97 16.78 -16.52 -1.27
C THR A 97 18.28 -16.51 -0.97
N SER A 98 18.75 -17.46 -0.15
CA SER A 98 20.19 -17.62 0.13
C SER A 98 21.03 -17.88 -1.12
N SER A 99 20.43 -18.48 -2.17
CA SER A 99 21.08 -18.68 -3.46
C SER A 99 21.14 -17.41 -4.31
N GLY A 100 20.29 -16.42 -4.02
CA GLY A 100 20.17 -15.18 -4.81
C GLY A 100 19.42 -15.35 -6.12
N ASP A 101 18.82 -16.52 -6.36
CA ASP A 101 18.15 -16.86 -7.63
C ASP A 101 16.69 -16.46 -7.68
N THR A 102 16.03 -16.33 -6.52
CA THR A 102 14.62 -15.93 -6.43
C THR A 102 14.46 -14.69 -5.57
N THR A 103 13.70 -13.69 -6.06
CA THR A 103 13.34 -12.50 -5.28
C THR A 103 11.84 -12.31 -5.08
N GLY A 104 11.50 -11.69 -3.95
CA GLY A 104 10.17 -11.14 -3.69
C GLY A 104 10.27 -9.68 -3.27
N VAL A 105 9.44 -8.83 -3.85
CA VAL A 105 9.25 -7.44 -3.41
C VAL A 105 8.03 -7.38 -2.52
N ILE A 106 8.11 -6.58 -1.46
CA ILE A 106 7.01 -6.36 -0.53
C ILE A 106 6.85 -4.88 -0.22
N ALA A 107 5.60 -4.41 -0.23
CA ALA A 107 5.19 -3.15 0.38
C ALA A 107 4.22 -3.47 1.53
N ILE A 108 4.50 -2.97 2.73
CA ILE A 108 3.67 -3.17 3.92
C ILE A 108 3.12 -1.82 4.34
N ALA A 109 1.80 -1.70 4.48
CA ALA A 109 1.20 -0.48 5.01
C ALA A 109 1.59 -0.31 6.49
N ASN A 110 2.35 0.75 6.81
CA ASN A 110 2.90 0.98 8.15
C ASN A 110 2.07 1.98 8.98
N ARG A 111 1.16 2.72 8.35
CA ARG A 111 0.26 3.67 9.05
C ARG A 111 -0.84 2.99 9.87
N LEU A 112 -1.06 1.69 9.63
CA LEU A 112 -2.16 0.95 10.23
C LEU A 112 -1.69 0.25 11.52
N LYS A 113 -2.64 -0.04 12.42
CA LYS A 113 -2.34 -0.79 13.64
C LYS A 113 -1.82 -2.19 13.28
N VAL A 114 -1.02 -2.79 14.18
CA VAL A 114 -0.44 -4.13 14.01
C VAL A 114 -1.50 -5.19 13.71
N ASP A 115 -2.72 -5.03 14.24
CA ASP A 115 -3.84 -5.97 14.01
C ASP A 115 -4.65 -5.68 12.74
N THR A 116 -4.26 -4.67 11.95
CA THR A 116 -5.03 -4.18 10.80
C THR A 116 -4.12 -3.72 9.67
N TYR A 117 -3.24 -4.55 9.12
CA TYR A 117 -2.35 -4.16 8.01
C TYR A 117 -2.67 -4.90 6.72
N TYR A 118 -2.17 -4.36 5.61
CA TYR A 118 -2.12 -5.10 4.35
C TYR A 118 -0.71 -5.00 3.75
N SER A 119 -0.38 -5.99 2.93
CA SER A 119 0.88 -6.04 2.20
C SER A 119 0.64 -6.38 0.74
N LEU A 120 1.33 -5.68 -0.14
CA LEU A 120 1.41 -5.95 -1.57
C LEU A 120 2.73 -6.66 -1.84
N ARG A 121 2.70 -7.75 -2.58
CA ARG A 121 3.88 -8.59 -2.84
C ARG A 121 3.98 -8.92 -4.31
N MET A 122 5.18 -8.94 -4.84
CA MET A 122 5.45 -9.44 -6.19
C MET A 122 6.58 -10.45 -6.09
N PHE A 123 6.38 -11.63 -6.68
CA PHE A 123 7.38 -12.70 -6.70
C PHE A 123 7.96 -12.80 -8.10
N GLU A 124 9.25 -13.09 -8.18
CA GLU A 124 9.90 -13.38 -9.45
C GLU A 124 9.23 -14.53 -10.20
N GLY A 125 9.11 -14.40 -11.51
CA GLY A 125 8.51 -15.41 -12.38
C GLY A 125 6.99 -15.51 -12.30
N LYS A 126 6.34 -14.80 -11.36
CA LYS A 126 4.88 -14.69 -11.29
C LYS A 126 4.40 -13.37 -11.88
N GLN A 127 3.45 -13.45 -12.80
CA GLN A 127 2.79 -12.26 -13.35
C GLN A 127 1.71 -11.79 -12.38
N GLY A 128 1.95 -10.66 -11.71
CA GLY A 128 0.95 -9.93 -10.92
C GLY A 128 1.39 -9.61 -9.49
N ILE A 129 0.60 -8.75 -8.83
CA ILE A 129 0.83 -8.33 -7.45
C ILE A 129 -0.14 -9.10 -6.55
N TYR A 130 0.39 -9.68 -5.49
CA TYR A 130 -0.36 -10.41 -4.48
C TYR A 130 -0.62 -9.49 -3.27
N CYS A 131 -1.89 -9.24 -2.97
CA CYS A 131 -2.30 -8.51 -1.79
C CYS A 131 -2.71 -9.46 -0.68
N ARG A 132 -2.22 -9.21 0.53
CA ARG A 132 -2.68 -9.89 1.74
C ARG A 132 -3.07 -8.85 2.76
N GLN A 133 -4.28 -8.97 3.29
CA GLN A 133 -4.78 -8.13 4.36
C GLN A 133 -5.05 -8.97 5.61
N TYR A 134 -4.67 -8.41 6.75
CA TYR A 134 -5.03 -8.91 8.07
C TYR A 134 -5.78 -7.77 8.74
N SER A 135 -7.12 -7.85 8.83
CA SER A 135 -7.96 -6.76 9.31
C SER A 135 -9.18 -7.28 10.04
N ALA A 136 -9.47 -6.70 11.21
CA ALA A 136 -10.72 -6.90 11.95
C ALA A 136 -11.84 -5.93 11.51
N ARG A 137 -11.62 -5.11 10.47
CA ARG A 137 -12.60 -4.13 9.95
C ARG A 137 -13.43 -4.70 8.80
N PRO A 138 -14.67 -4.22 8.57
CA PRO A 138 -15.54 -4.70 7.50
C PRO A 138 -15.08 -4.34 6.08
N PHE A 139 -13.96 -3.62 5.92
CA PHE A 139 -13.47 -3.13 4.64
C PHE A 139 -12.20 -3.88 4.24
N ASN A 140 -12.25 -4.51 3.06
CA ASN A 140 -11.17 -5.32 2.48
C ASN A 140 -10.53 -4.60 1.29
N ILE A 141 -9.35 -4.01 1.51
CA ILE A 141 -8.57 -3.31 0.49
C ILE A 141 -8.15 -4.27 -0.61
N CYS A 142 -7.72 -5.48 -0.25
CA CYS A 142 -7.23 -6.44 -1.23
C CYS A 142 -8.32 -6.90 -2.21
N GLU A 143 -9.54 -7.10 -1.71
CA GLU A 143 -10.69 -7.52 -2.51
C GLU A 143 -11.07 -6.44 -3.53
N ASP A 144 -11.16 -5.19 -3.10
CA ASP A 144 -11.47 -4.08 -3.98
C ASP A 144 -10.39 -3.79 -5.03
N LEU A 145 -9.15 -4.17 -4.75
CA LEU A 145 -8.04 -4.07 -5.70
C LEU A 145 -8.00 -5.26 -6.66
N SER A 146 -8.60 -6.40 -6.32
CA SER A 146 -8.64 -7.58 -7.17
C SER A 146 -9.88 -7.57 -8.07
N SER A 147 -9.69 -7.63 -9.39
CA SER A 147 -10.75 -7.82 -10.39
C SER A 147 -11.11 -9.30 -10.64
N GLY A 148 -10.56 -10.23 -9.85
CA GLY A 148 -10.78 -11.67 -10.05
C GLY A 148 -10.50 -12.50 -8.80
N VAL A 149 -11.41 -13.44 -8.52
CA VAL A 149 -11.34 -14.40 -7.41
C VAL A 149 -10.26 -15.44 -7.72
N LYS A 150 -9.28 -15.61 -6.81
CA LYS A 150 -8.64 -16.91 -6.60
C LYS A 150 -8.38 -17.15 -5.12
N GLU A 151 -8.81 -18.33 -4.70
CA GLU A 151 -8.64 -18.94 -3.40
C GLU A 151 -7.16 -19.06 -3.06
N ASP A 152 -6.69 -18.15 -2.22
CA ASP A 152 -5.62 -18.34 -1.26
C ASP A 152 -5.58 -17.08 -0.41
N ILE A 153 -4.93 -17.11 0.75
CA ILE A 153 -4.78 -15.97 1.69
C ILE A 153 -4.16 -14.70 1.02
N TYR A 154 -3.79 -14.77 -0.26
CA TYR A 154 -3.29 -13.72 -1.12
C TYR A 154 -4.21 -13.48 -2.33
N TYR A 155 -4.73 -12.27 -2.49
CA TYR A 155 -5.52 -11.83 -3.65
C TYR A 155 -4.60 -11.37 -4.79
N LEU A 156 -4.79 -11.88 -6.01
CA LEU A 156 -4.05 -11.41 -7.19
C LEU A 156 -4.66 -10.10 -7.70
N ILE A 157 -3.82 -9.08 -7.88
CA ILE A 157 -4.18 -7.79 -8.46
C ILE A 157 -3.61 -7.73 -9.88
N GLN A 158 -4.48 -7.42 -10.85
CA GLN A 158 -4.14 -7.23 -12.26
C GLN A 158 -3.47 -5.87 -12.50
#